data_AF-O54712-F1
#
_entry.id   AF-O54712-F1
#
_cell.length_a   1.000
_cell.length_b   1.000
_cell.length_c   1.000
_cell.angle_alpha   90.00
_cell.angle_beta   90.00
_cell.angle_gamma   90.00
#
_symmetry.space_group_name_H-M   'P 1'
#
loop_
_entity.id
_entity.type
_entity.pdbx_description
1 polymer ?
#
loop_
_entity_poly.entity_id
_entity_poly.type
_entity_poly.pdbx_seq_one_letter_code
_entity_poly.pdbx_strand_id
1 'polypeptide(L)'
;RPEDTVTITLKVTLTNLISLNEKEETLTTSVWIGIDWHDYRLNYSKDDFAGVGILRVPSEHVWLPEIVLENNSQTYNAEEVEFIFAVDDDG
;
A
#
# COMPACT_ATOMS: atom_id res chain seq x y z
N ARG A 1 18.32 -15.12 -0.71
CA ARG A 1 19.27 -15.36 0.41
C ARG A 1 18.67 -14.72 1.66
N PRO A 2 19.07 -15.07 2.91
CA PRO A 2 18.43 -14.55 4.13
C PRO A 2 18.59 -13.03 4.37
N GLU A 3 19.04 -12.30 3.37
CA GLU A 3 19.49 -10.92 3.38
C GLU A 3 18.83 -10.12 2.22
N ASP A 4 17.81 -10.71 1.58
CA ASP A 4 17.03 -10.02 0.56
C ASP A 4 16.05 -9.06 1.26
N THR A 5 16.31 -7.76 1.13
CA THR A 5 15.47 -6.69 1.69
C THR A 5 14.37 -6.30 0.71
N VAL A 6 13.13 -6.19 1.18
CA VAL A 6 12.03 -5.62 0.39
C VAL A 6 12.03 -4.11 0.59
N THR A 7 12.23 -3.37 -0.51
CA THR A 7 12.09 -1.91 -0.47
C THR A 7 10.62 -1.55 -0.64
N ILE A 8 10.07 -0.87 0.36
CA ILE A 8 8.69 -0.39 0.36
C ILE A 8 8.72 1.12 0.12
N THR A 9 8.05 1.57 -0.93
CA THR A 9 7.85 2.98 -1.22
C THR A 9 6.49 3.40 -0.68
N LEU A 10 6.51 4.30 0.29
CA LEU A 10 5.31 4.90 0.85
C LEU A 10 5.07 6.26 0.20
N LYS A 11 3.87 6.46 -0.36
CA LYS A 11 3.39 7.74 -0.85
C LYS A 11 2.22 8.19 0.01
N VAL A 12 2.35 9.35 0.61
CA VAL A 12 1.27 9.95 1.39
C VAL A 12 0.81 11.21 0.69
N THR A 13 -0.46 11.24 0.32
CA THR A 13 -1.09 12.39 -0.32
C THR A 13 -2.16 12.92 0.64
N LEU A 14 -1.91 14.08 1.23
CA LEU A 14 -2.92 14.80 2.00
C LEU A 14 -3.99 15.32 1.03
N THR A 15 -5.24 14.90 1.20
CA THR A 15 -6.35 15.38 0.36
C THR A 15 -7.13 16.50 1.01
N ASN A 16 -7.49 16.34 2.29
CA ASN A 16 -8.26 17.34 3.00
C ASN A 16 -7.72 17.55 4.41
N LEU A 17 -7.66 18.82 4.82
CA LEU A 17 -7.52 19.21 6.21
C LEU A 17 -8.93 19.51 6.74
N ILE A 18 -9.49 18.60 7.53
CA ILE A 18 -10.91 18.64 7.95
C ILE A 18 -11.09 19.61 9.10
N SER A 19 -10.26 19.51 10.14
CA SER A 19 -10.34 20.38 11.31
C SER A 19 -9.06 20.35 12.14
N LEU A 20 -8.80 21.46 12.84
CA LEU A 20 -7.78 21.56 13.88
C LEU A 20 -8.49 21.96 15.18
N ASN A 21 -8.34 21.14 16.22
CA ASN A 21 -8.76 21.49 17.57
C ASN A 21 -7.52 21.78 18.42
N GLU A 22 -7.18 23.06 18.54
CA GLU A 22 -6.00 23.51 19.29
C GLU A 22 -6.09 23.20 20.79
N LYS A 23 -7.31 23.15 21.35
CA LYS A 23 -7.52 22.87 22.77
C LYS A 23 -7.26 21.40 23.12
N GLU A 24 -7.60 20.49 22.22
CA GLU A 24 -7.42 19.05 22.38
C GLU A 24 -6.20 18.52 21.60
N GLU A 25 -5.35 19.42 21.09
CA GLU A 25 -4.15 19.14 20.27
C GLU A 25 -4.39 18.10 19.16
N THR A 26 -5.60 18.10 18.58
CA THR A 26 -6.04 17.07 17.63
C THR A 26 -6.24 17.66 16.24
N LEU A 27 -5.56 17.07 15.27
CA LEU A 27 -5.69 17.39 13.86
C LEU A 27 -6.46 16.26 13.15
N THR A 28 -7.53 16.61 12.43
CA THR A 28 -8.30 15.66 11.61
C THR A 28 -8.00 15.91 10.14
N THR A 29 -7.46 14.90 9.46
CA THR A 29 -7.11 14.97 8.02
C THR A 29 -7.57 13.73 7.27
N SER A 30 -7.95 13.91 6.01
CA SER A 30 -8.05 12.81 5.05
C SER A 30 -6.73 12.68 4.32
N VAL A 31 -6.15 11.49 4.36
CA VAL A 31 -4.91 11.15 3.63
C VAL A 31 -5.16 9.94 2.75
N TRP A 32 -4.54 9.94 1.58
CA TRP A 32 -4.39 8.76 0.75
C TRP A 32 -2.99 8.20 0.96
N ILE A 33 -2.92 6.92 1.28
CA ILE A 33 -1.67 6.19 1.42
C ILE A 33 -1.56 5.23 0.24
N GLY A 34 -0.57 5.46 -0.61
CA GLY A 34 -0.14 4.53 -1.65
C GLY A 34 1.07 3.76 -1.14
N ILE A 35 1.05 2.43 -1.31
CA ILE A 35 2.15 1.55 -0.94
C ILE A 35 2.56 0.80 -2.21
N ASP A 36 3.82 0.95 -2.60
CA ASP A 36 4.40 0.25 -3.74
C ASP A 36 5.60 -0.57 -3.24
N TRP A 37 5.66 -1.86 -3.56
CA TRP A 37 6.82 -2.71 -3.28
C TRP A 37 7.03 -3.71 -4.41
N HIS A 38 8.24 -4.25 -4.48
CA HIS A 38 8.64 -5.27 -5.44
C HIS A 38 8.80 -6.62 -4.71
N ASP A 39 8.08 -7.65 -5.15
CA ASP A 39 8.18 -9.01 -4.59
C ASP A 39 8.62 -10.01 -5.68
N TYR A 40 9.86 -10.47 -5.57
CA TYR A 40 10.45 -11.42 -6.52
C TYR A 40 9.66 -12.73 -6.67
N ARG A 41 8.82 -13.09 -5.69
CA ARG A 41 8.00 -14.31 -5.72
C ARG A 41 6.78 -14.18 -6.61
N LEU A 42 6.38 -12.95 -6.94
CA LEU A 42 5.20 -12.67 -7.77
C LEU A 42 5.56 -12.58 -9.26
N ASN A 43 6.84 -12.66 -9.63
CA ASN A 43 7.26 -12.63 -11.03
C ASN A 43 6.59 -13.77 -11.83
N TYR A 44 5.94 -13.42 -12.94
CA TYR A 44 5.28 -14.36 -13.86
C TYR A 44 5.76 -14.14 -15.30
N SER A 45 5.80 -15.22 -16.08
CA SER A 45 6.10 -15.10 -17.51
C SER A 45 4.88 -14.60 -18.28
N LYS A 46 5.05 -13.51 -19.05
CA LYS A 46 4.00 -12.98 -19.95
C LYS A 46 3.45 -14.06 -20.90
N ASP A 47 4.27 -15.01 -21.32
CA ASP A 47 3.85 -16.11 -22.21
C ASP A 47 2.82 -17.04 -21.56
N ASP A 48 2.88 -17.22 -20.23
CA ASP A 48 1.95 -18.08 -19.49
C ASP A 48 0.55 -17.45 -19.36
N PHE A 49 0.46 -16.12 -19.50
CA PHE A 49 -0.77 -15.35 -19.38
C PHE A 49 -1.14 -14.61 -20.68
N ALA A 50 -0.89 -15.24 -21.83
CA ALA A 50 -1.29 -14.74 -23.15
C ALA A 50 -0.77 -13.31 -23.48
N GLY A 51 0.41 -12.96 -22.98
CA GLY A 51 1.04 -11.65 -23.20
C GLY A 51 0.48 -10.53 -22.33
N VAL A 52 -0.34 -10.83 -21.32
CA VAL A 52 -0.87 -9.82 -20.39
C VAL A 52 0.29 -9.24 -19.58
N GLY A 53 0.49 -7.92 -19.67
CA GLY A 53 1.57 -7.22 -18.97
C GLY A 53 1.21 -6.71 -17.57
N ILE A 54 -0.04 -6.87 -17.13
CA ILE A 54 -0.49 -6.50 -15.79
C ILE A 54 -1.51 -7.54 -15.31
N LEU A 55 -1.18 -8.29 -14.27
CA LEU A 55 -2.10 -9.20 -13.59
C LEU A 55 -2.66 -8.57 -12.32
N ARG A 56 -3.98 -8.65 -12.13
CA ARG A 56 -4.67 -8.23 -10.91
C ARG A 56 -4.90 -9.44 -10.01
N VAL A 57 -4.29 -9.43 -8.83
CA VAL A 57 -4.39 -10.52 -7.85
C VAL A 57 -5.07 -10.01 -6.57
N PRO A 58 -5.97 -10.78 -5.95
CA PRO A 58 -6.54 -10.45 -4.65
C PRO A 58 -5.47 -10.38 -3.55
N SER A 59 -5.65 -9.48 -2.58
CA SER A 59 -4.76 -9.31 -1.42
C SER A 59 -4.61 -10.54 -0.55
N GLU A 60 -5.63 -11.40 -0.48
CA GLU A 60 -5.63 -12.63 0.33
C GLU A 60 -4.54 -13.63 -0.09
N HIS A 61 -4.02 -13.50 -1.31
CA HIS A 61 -3.03 -14.41 -1.89
C HIS A 61 -1.61 -13.81 -1.95
N VAL A 62 -1.43 -12.57 -1.50
CA VAL A 62 -0.18 -11.83 -1.60
C VAL A 62 0.28 -11.40 -0.21
N TRP A 63 1.58 -11.42 0.04
CA TRP A 63 2.12 -10.85 1.27
C TRP A 63 1.95 -9.33 1.24
N LEU A 64 1.32 -8.77 2.27
CA LEU A 64 1.17 -7.33 2.45
C LEU A 64 2.10 -6.85 3.58
N PRO A 65 2.79 -5.71 3.42
CA PRO A 65 3.49 -5.08 4.54
C PRO A 65 2.49 -4.51 5.54
N GLU A 66 2.66 -4.82 6.82
CA GLU A 66 1.90 -4.17 7.89
C GLU A 66 2.45 -2.76 8.14
N ILE A 67 1.64 -1.73 7.83
CA ILE A 67 1.99 -0.33 8.09
C ILE A 67 1.12 0.18 9.23
N VAL A 68 1.77 0.56 10.33
CA VAL A 68 1.13 1.14 11.52
C VAL A 68 1.51 2.61 11.65
N LEU A 69 0.51 3.44 11.92
CA LEU A 69 0.70 4.84 12.27
C LEU A 69 0.92 4.96 13.78
N GLU A 70 2.16 5.21 14.18
CA GLU A 70 2.54 5.27 15.60
C GLU A 70 1.96 6.48 16.32
N ASN A 71 1.83 7.63 15.64
CA ASN A 71 1.35 8.86 16.25
C ASN A 71 -0.16 9.07 16.01
N ASN A 72 -0.97 8.17 16.55
CA ASN A 72 -2.42 8.24 16.46
C ASN A 72 -3.04 8.79 17.74
N SER A 73 -3.97 9.73 17.60
CA SER A 73 -4.61 10.35 18.77
C SER A 73 -5.98 9.78 19.11
N GLN A 74 -6.76 9.15 18.21
CA GLN A 74 -8.00 8.49 18.65
C GLN A 74 -8.80 7.63 17.63
N THR A 75 -8.76 7.88 16.32
CA THR A 75 -9.67 7.15 15.40
C THR A 75 -9.09 6.99 14.01
N TYR A 76 -8.80 5.75 13.61
CA TYR A 76 -8.56 5.40 12.22
C TYR A 76 -9.79 4.67 11.66
N ASN A 77 -10.41 5.27 10.64
CA ASN A 77 -11.30 4.55 9.75
C ASN A 77 -10.51 4.36 8.45
N ALA A 78 -9.77 3.26 8.35
CA ALA A 78 -9.20 2.83 7.08
C ALA A 78 -10.33 2.17 6.29
N GLU A 79 -10.81 2.83 5.23
CA GLU A 79 -11.48 2.08 4.17
C GLU A 79 -10.37 1.34 3.41
N GLU A 80 -10.30 0.04 3.61
CA GLU A 80 -9.37 -0.83 2.90
C GLU A 80 -9.77 -0.82 1.42
N VAL A 81 -9.05 -0.05 0.62
CA VAL A 81 -9.22 -0.09 -0.83
C VAL A 81 -8.62 -1.43 -1.27
N GLU A 82 -9.45 -2.31 -1.87
CA GLU A 82 -8.99 -3.58 -2.42
C GLU A 82 -7.66 -3.38 -3.15
N PHE A 83 -6.62 -4.03 -2.63
CA PHE A 83 -5.31 -3.92 -3.24
C PHE A 83 -5.34 -4.65 -4.57
N ILE A 84 -5.41 -3.87 -5.65
CA ILE A 84 -5.24 -4.37 -7.00
C ILE A 84 -3.75 -4.31 -7.29
N PHE A 85 -3.07 -5.45 -7.15
CA PHE A 85 -1.68 -5.57 -7.57
C PHE A 85 -1.59 -5.45 -9.09
N ALA A 86 -0.60 -4.72 -9.56
CA ALA A 86 -0.17 -4.74 -10.94
C ALA A 86 1.22 -5.37 -10.92
N VAL A 87 1.29 -6.64 -11.25
CA VAL A 87 2.58 -7.32 -11.42
C VAL A 87 3.05 -7.04 -12.85
N ASP A 88 4.27 -6.52 -13.00
CA ASP A 88 4.93 -6.37 -14.30
C ASP A 88 5.89 -7.56 -14.56
N ASP A 89 6.49 -7.63 -15.74
CA ASP A 89 7.43 -8.71 -16.09
C ASP A 89 8.80 -8.64 -15.40
N ASP A 90 9.08 -7.53 -14.71
CA ASP A 90 10.30 -7.36 -13.94
C ASP A 90 10.11 -7.80 -12.48
N GLY A 91 8.87 -7.74 -11.96
CA GLY A 91 8.42 -8.25 -10.65
C GLY A 91 7.63 -7.22 -9.85
#